data_AF-A0A2D7XEM3-F1
#
_entry.id   AF-A0A2D7XEM3-F1
#
_cell.length_a   1.000
_cell.length_b   1.000
_cell.length_c   1.000
_cell.angle_alpha   90.00
_cell.angle_beta   90.00
_cell.angle_gamma   90.00
#
_symmetry.space_group_name_H-M   'P 1'
#
loop_
_entity.id
_entity.type
_entity.pdbx_description
1 polymer ?
#
loop_
_entity_poly.entity_id
_entity_poly.type
_entity_poly.pdbx_seq_one_letter_code
_entity_poly.pdbx_strand_id
1 'polypeptide(L)' 'MRGHGSTVVADTLKKAVFRAVYTEVNARTQAEAMRIGEINPLTPGEAVNTSRSNETQVDRAWNLWKKAAQDMHAKLLG' A
#
# COMPACT_ATOMS: atom_id res chain seq x y z
N MET A 1 8.63 11.61 9.54
CA MET A 1 8.32 12.35 10.78
C MET A 1 8.31 11.36 11.94
N ARG A 2 9.32 11.38 12.82
CA ARG A 2 9.43 10.41 13.92
C ARG A 2 8.26 10.61 14.90
N GLY A 3 7.59 9.53 15.30
CA GLY A 3 6.47 9.57 16.25
C GLY A 3 5.18 10.22 15.74
N HIS A 4 4.99 10.34 14.42
CA HIS A 4 3.80 10.94 13.82
C HIS A 4 3.07 9.99 12.87
N GLY A 5 3.77 9.48 11.86
CA GLY A 5 3.17 8.64 10.83
C GLY A 5 4.00 8.62 9.55
N SER A 6 3.35 8.32 8.43
CA SER A 6 3.96 8.21 7.11
C SER A 6 3.49 9.33 6.17
N THR A 7 4.38 9.76 5.29
CA THR A 7 4.07 10.66 4.17
C THR A 7 4.46 9.95 2.89
N VAL A 8 3.54 9.90 1.92
CA VAL A 8 3.74 9.21 0.65
C VAL A 8 3.62 10.20 -0.49
N VAL A 9 4.53 10.10 -1.46
CA VAL A 9 4.56 10.89 -2.68
C VAL A 9 4.67 9.99 -3.92
N ALA A 10 4.10 10.47 -5.02
CA ALA A 10 4.20 9.84 -6.33
C ALA A 10 3.93 10.86 -7.45
N ASP A 11 4.22 10.46 -8.68
CA ASP A 11 3.93 11.19 -9.92
C ASP A 11 2.43 11.32 -10.21
N THR A 12 1.59 10.48 -9.60
CA THR A 12 0.14 10.46 -9.81
C THR A 12 -0.60 10.17 -8.50
N LEU A 13 -1.84 10.68 -8.39
CA LEU A 13 -2.71 10.43 -7.24
C LEU A 13 -2.93 8.93 -7.00
N LYS A 14 -3.22 8.16 -8.07
CA LYS A 14 -3.48 6.71 -7.94
C LYS A 14 -2.27 5.97 -7.37
N LYS A 15 -1.06 6.30 -7.84
CA LYS A 15 0.18 5.69 -7.34
C LYS A 15 0.46 6.10 -5.90
N ALA A 16 0.19 7.36 -5.53
CA ALA A 16 0.33 7.83 -4.14
C ALA A 16 -0.61 7.05 -3.20
N VAL A 17 -1.87 6.87 -3.60
CA VAL A 17 -2.86 6.08 -2.83
C VAL A 17 -2.44 4.62 -2.75
N PHE A 18 -2.03 4.00 -3.87
CA PHE A 18 -1.57 2.61 -3.89
C PHE A 18 -0.39 2.39 -2.93
N ARG A 19 0.63 3.24 -3.01
CA ARG A 19 1.79 3.18 -2.12
C ARG A 19 1.38 3.38 -0.66
N ALA A 20 0.51 4.34 -0.36
CA ALA A 20 0.04 4.57 1.01
C ALA A 20 -0.66 3.34 1.62
N VAL A 21 -1.56 2.70 0.86
CA VAL A 21 -2.26 1.48 1.32
C VAL A 21 -1.26 0.34 1.56
N TYR A 22 -0.40 0.05 0.60
CA TYR A 22 0.53 -1.08 0.73
C TYR A 22 1.68 -0.82 1.69
N THR A 23 2.10 0.43 1.90
CA THR A 23 3.04 0.77 2.98
C THR A 23 2.45 0.43 4.34
N GLU A 24 1.18 0.75 4.59
CA GLU A 24 0.51 0.40 5.85
C GLU A 24 0.35 -1.12 6.02
N VAL A 25 -0.06 -1.83 4.97
CA VAL A 25 -0.16 -3.31 5.00
C VAL A 25 1.20 -3.93 5.30
N ASN A 26 2.25 -3.50 4.60
CA ASN A 26 3.61 -4.01 4.78
C ASN A 26 4.14 -3.69 6.18
N ALA A 27 3.87 -2.49 6.72
CA ALA A 27 4.28 -2.11 8.07
C ALA A 27 3.65 -3.02 9.13
N ARG A 28 2.36 -3.36 8.99
CA ARG A 28 1.68 -4.31 9.88
C ARG A 28 2.27 -5.71 9.78
N THR A 29 2.47 -6.20 8.56
CA THR A 29 3.07 -7.52 8.32
C THR A 29 4.50 -7.60 8.89
N GLN A 30 5.31 -6.57 8.67
CA GLN A 30 6.67 -6.51 9.19
C GLN A 30 6.67 -6.46 10.73
N ALA A 31 5.79 -5.67 11.35
CA ALA A 31 5.67 -5.61 12.80
C ALA A 31 5.27 -6.95 13.42
N GLU A 32 4.40 -7.73 12.76
CA GLU A 32 4.05 -9.08 13.19
C GLU A 32 5.21 -10.06 13.00
N ALA A 33 5.86 -10.06 11.83
CA ALA A 33 6.99 -10.95 11.56
C ALA A 33 8.14 -10.75 12.56
N MET A 34 8.43 -9.49 12.91
CA MET A 34 9.46 -9.15 13.91
C MET A 34 9.11 -9.61 15.33
N ARG A 35 7.84 -9.86 15.65
CA ARG A 35 7.45 -10.48 16.93
C ARG A 35 7.72 -11.98 16.95
N ILE A 36 7.70 -12.63 15.78
CA ILE A 36 7.90 -14.07 15.64
C ILE A 36 9.39 -14.42 15.65
N GLY A 37 10.23 -13.60 15.01
CA GLY A 37 11.67 -13.82 14.99
C GLY A 37 12.42 -12.94 14.00
N GLU A 38 13.63 -13.37 13.66
CA GLU A 38 14.46 -12.68 12.68
C GLU A 38 13.83 -12.73 11.29
N ILE A 39 13.74 -11.57 10.65
CA ILE A 39 13.18 -11.44 9.30
C ILE A 39 14.30 -11.53 8.26
N ASN A 40 14.04 -12.21 7.14
CA ASN A 40 14.89 -12.15 5.96
C ASN A 40 14.42 -11.01 5.04
N PRO A 41 15.16 -9.87 4.98
CA PRO A 41 14.74 -8.73 4.17
C PRO A 41 14.94 -8.99 2.68
N LEU A 42 14.22 -8.24 1.85
CA LEU A 42 14.51 -8.19 0.42
C LEU A 42 15.91 -7.61 0.18
N THR A 43 16.63 -8.21 -0.75
CA THR A 43 17.84 -7.60 -1.31
C THR A 43 17.47 -6.32 -2.08
N PRO A 44 18.42 -5.40 -2.32
CA PRO A 44 18.17 -4.20 -3.11
C PRO A 44 17.60 -4.50 -4.51
N GLY A 45 18.07 -5.57 -5.16
CA GLY A 45 17.58 -5.99 -6.48
C GLY A 45 16.13 -6.48 -6.44
N GLU A 46 15.77 -7.28 -5.44
CA GLU A 46 14.40 -7.75 -5.24
C GLU A 46 13.45 -6.58 -4.92
N ALA A 47 13.88 -5.63 -4.09
CA ALA A 47 13.07 -4.46 -3.77
C ALA A 47 12.74 -3.62 -5.02
N VAL A 48 13.72 -3.39 -5.90
CA VAL A 48 13.53 -2.66 -7.16
C VAL A 48 12.59 -3.42 -8.10
N ASN A 49 12.81 -4.72 -8.28
CA ASN A 49 12.01 -5.54 -9.18
C ASN A 49 10.56 -5.67 -8.69
N THR A 50 10.37 -5.91 -7.39
CA THR A 50 9.04 -5.96 -6.77
C THR A 50 8.32 -4.62 -6.88
N SER A 51 9.02 -3.48 -6.69
CA SER A 51 8.40 -2.16 -6.89
C SER A 51 7.90 -1.98 -8.32
N ARG A 52 8.70 -2.35 -9.32
CA ARG A 52 8.30 -2.27 -10.74
C ARG A 52 7.08 -3.14 -11.04
N SER A 53 7.10 -4.39 -10.58
CA SER A 53 6.00 -5.33 -10.77
C SER A 53 4.72 -4.86 -10.07
N ASN A 54 4.81 -4.37 -8.83
CA ASN A 54 3.65 -3.89 -8.06
C ASN A 54 3.01 -2.65 -8.70
N GLU A 55 3.80 -1.74 -9.26
CA GLU A 55 3.27 -0.53 -9.89
C GLU A 55 2.39 -0.82 -11.13
N THR A 56 2.56 -1.98 -11.78
CA THR A 56 1.65 -2.42 -12.86
C THR A 56 0.21 -2.65 -12.38
N GLN A 57 0.00 -2.82 -11.07
CA GLN A 57 -1.30 -3.15 -10.46
C GLN A 57 -2.07 -1.92 -9.95
N VAL A 58 -1.50 -0.72 -10.08
CA VAL A 58 -2.08 0.52 -9.53
C VAL A 58 -3.51 0.75 -10.03
N ASP A 59 -3.75 0.63 -11.34
CA ASP A 59 -5.08 0.87 -11.91
C ASP A 59 -6.11 -0.18 -11.48
N ARG A 60 -5.68 -1.45 -11.36
CA ARG A 60 -6.55 -2.53 -10.88
C ARG A 60 -7.03 -2.27 -9.46
N ALA A 61 -6.09 -1.94 -8.57
CA ALA A 61 -6.40 -1.65 -7.17
C ALA A 61 -7.26 -0.37 -7.04
N TRP A 62 -6.93 0.68 -7.80
CA TRP A 62 -7.70 1.91 -7.83
C TRP A 62 -9.16 1.67 -8.22
N ASN A 63 -9.41 0.94 -9.31
CA ASN A 63 -10.76 0.67 -9.78
C ASN A 63 -11.58 -0.11 -8.75
N LEU A 64 -10.95 -1.07 -8.05
CA LEU A 64 -11.57 -1.81 -6.96
C LEU A 64 -11.97 -0.89 -5.81
N TRP A 65 -11.05 -0.07 -5.30
CA TRP A 65 -11.33 0.83 -4.18
C TRP A 65 -12.32 1.92 -4.53
N LYS A 66 -12.25 2.47 -5.75
CA LYS A 66 -13.23 3.43 -6.25
C LYS A 66 -14.63 2.83 -6.23
N LYS A 67 -14.80 1.61 -6.75
CA LYS A 67 -16.09 0.91 -6.72
C LYS A 67 -16.57 0.69 -5.29
N ALA A 68 -15.71 0.20 -4.40
CA ALA A 68 -16.06 -0.02 -3.00
C ALA A 68 -16.51 1.28 -2.30
N ALA A 69 -15.83 2.40 -2.57
CA ALA A 69 -16.20 3.71 -2.04
C ALA A 69 -17.55 4.20 -2.58
N GLN A 70 -17.83 3.98 -3.88
CA GLN A 70 -19.13 4.30 -4.48
C GLN A 70 -20.26 3.45 -3.89
N ASP A 71 -20.03 2.15 -3.74
CA ASP A 71 -21.01 1.23 -3.15
C ASP A 71 -21.29 1.59 -1.68
N MET A 72 -20.26 1.99 -0.92
CA MET A 72 -20.41 2.47 0.45
C MET A 72 -21.17 3.81 0.51
N HIS A 73 -20.88 4.73 -0.40
CA HIS A 73 -21.57 6.00 -0.48
C HIS A 73 -23.08 5.82 -0.78
N ALA A 74 -23.42 4.94 -1.71
CA ALA A 74 -24.81 4.63 -2.04
C ALA A 74 -25.59 4.07 -0.84
N LYS A 75 -24.95 3.22 -0.01
CA LYS A 75 -25.56 2.66 1.21
C LYS A 75 -25.81 3.68 2.32
N LEU A 76 -25.09 4.80 2.34
CA LEU A 76 -25.24 5.83 3.38
C LEU A 76 -26.33 6.85 3.05
N LEU A 77 -26.78 6.91 1.79
CA LEU A 77 -27.76 7.87 1.30
C LEU A 77 -29.13 7.25 0.96
N GLY A 78 -29.23 5.92 0.95
CA GLY A 78 -30.49 5.17 0.83
C GLY A 78 -30.93 4.62 2.17
#